data_AF-A0A965GQA2-F1
#
_entry.id   AF-A0A965GQA2-F1
#
_cell.length_a   1.000
_cell.length_b   1.000
_cell.length_c   1.000
_cell.angle_alpha   90.00
_cell.angle_beta   90.00
_cell.angle_gamma   90.00
#
_symmetry.space_group_name_H-M   'P 1'
#
loop_
_entity.id
_entity.type
_entity.pdbx_description
1 polymer ?
#
loop_
_entity_poly.entity_id
_entity_poly.type
_entity_poly.pdbx_seq_one_letter_code
_entity_poly.pdbx_strand_id
1 'polypeptide(L)'
;MNQLVTLMFCGPHHTDAWSPMYHRVAHAASVARETCSPLLIVGDAFNGRAVEHFAEYARQNGIHNVIGAFDPGERTLTDAQAGLRTLRDRADLANVTGILVVTDDWHYHRAAHMLVGEARKIVPGRALHVHDRSTDIGPRPPHWVVEGEAKGIADYLSGRPYVPFGGPFGKPRHPLAASRDL
;
A
#
# COMPACT_ATOMS: atom_id res chain seq x y z
N MET A 1 -18.43 -18.15 -4.75
CA MET A 1 -17.42 -18.08 -3.67
C MET A 1 -16.83 -16.68 -3.69
N ASN A 2 -16.79 -15.99 -2.54
CA ASN A 2 -16.16 -14.68 -2.45
C ASN A 2 -14.65 -14.87 -2.55
N GLN A 3 -14.03 -14.47 -3.66
CA GLN A 3 -12.57 -14.53 -3.80
C GLN A 3 -11.96 -13.30 -3.14
N LEU A 4 -10.98 -13.55 -2.26
CA LEU A 4 -10.25 -12.53 -1.53
C LEU A 4 -8.89 -12.28 -2.17
N VAL A 5 -8.39 -11.05 -2.04
CA VAL A 5 -7.00 -10.69 -2.28
C VAL A 5 -6.44 -10.01 -1.04
N THR A 6 -5.22 -10.34 -0.66
CA THR A 6 -4.49 -9.57 0.36
C THR A 6 -3.74 -8.47 -0.36
N LEU A 7 -4.02 -7.21 -0.02
CA LEU A 7 -3.36 -6.05 -0.62
C LEU A 7 -2.53 -5.35 0.44
N MET A 8 -1.21 -5.39 0.28
CA MET A 8 -0.28 -4.72 1.18
C MET A 8 0.20 -3.40 0.60
N PHE A 9 0.05 -2.32 1.36
CA PHE A 9 0.74 -1.06 1.09
C PHE A 9 2.15 -1.09 1.69
N CYS A 10 3.16 -0.86 0.86
CA CYS A 10 4.56 -0.77 1.29
C CYS A 10 4.73 0.22 2.46
N GLY A 11 5.53 -0.17 3.44
CA GLY A 11 5.77 0.60 4.65
C GLY A 11 6.93 1.59 4.56
N PRO A 12 7.04 2.46 5.58
CA PRO A 12 8.17 3.36 5.71
C PRO A 12 9.52 2.61 5.80
N HIS A 13 10.47 3.05 5.00
CA HIS A 13 11.91 2.84 5.07
C HIS A 13 12.55 3.70 6.18
N HIS A 14 12.53 3.22 7.42
CA HIS A 14 13.48 3.72 8.41
C HIS A 14 14.76 2.89 8.36
N THR A 15 15.85 3.57 7.98
CA THR A 15 17.28 3.33 8.31
C THR A 15 17.66 1.97 8.89
N ASP A 16 18.52 1.25 8.17
CA ASP A 16 19.59 0.31 8.57
C ASP A 16 19.26 -0.86 9.53
N ALA A 17 18.09 -0.88 10.16
CA ALA A 17 17.64 -1.94 11.06
C ALA A 17 16.69 -2.89 10.30
N TRP A 18 17.06 -4.16 10.24
CA TRP A 18 16.35 -5.21 9.51
C TRP A 18 14.89 -5.47 9.99
N SER A 19 14.52 -5.09 11.22
CA SER A 19 13.25 -5.53 11.84
C SER A 19 11.99 -4.72 11.45
N PRO A 20 12.00 -3.36 11.39
CA PRO A 20 10.81 -2.58 11.06
C PRO A 20 10.40 -2.66 9.60
N MET A 21 11.29 -3.06 8.69
CA MET A 21 10.99 -3.05 7.25
C MET A 21 10.05 -4.20 6.83
N TYR A 22 10.12 -5.35 7.50
CA TYR A 22 9.42 -6.56 7.07
C TYR A 22 8.11 -6.84 7.79
N HIS A 23 7.76 -6.10 8.85
CA HIS A 23 6.59 -6.44 9.66
C HIS A 23 5.28 -6.45 8.84
N ARG A 24 5.09 -5.48 7.92
CA ARG A 24 3.92 -5.47 7.02
C ARG A 24 3.88 -6.66 6.08
N VAL A 25 5.01 -7.03 5.45
CA VAL A 25 5.05 -8.15 4.50
C VAL A 25 4.97 -9.51 5.21
N ALA A 26 5.55 -9.64 6.40
CA ALA A 26 5.37 -10.82 7.24
C ALA A 26 3.90 -10.97 7.66
N HIS A 27 3.26 -9.87 8.07
CA HIS A 27 1.82 -9.88 8.39
C HIS A 27 0.97 -10.19 7.15
N ALA A 28 1.26 -9.57 6.01
CA ALA A 28 0.54 -9.80 4.76
C ALA A 28 0.69 -11.25 4.26
N ALA A 29 1.87 -11.85 4.40
CA ALA A 29 2.08 -13.26 4.12
C ALA A 29 1.30 -14.17 5.09
N SER A 30 1.23 -13.80 6.37
CA SER A 30 0.37 -14.53 7.33
C SER A 30 -1.10 -14.48 6.92
N VAL A 31 -1.63 -13.28 6.65
CA VAL A 31 -3.02 -13.07 6.21
C VAL A 31 -3.30 -13.84 4.92
N ALA A 32 -2.44 -13.72 3.90
CA ALA A 32 -2.60 -14.40 2.62
C ALA A 32 -2.63 -15.94 2.76
N ARG A 33 -1.83 -16.52 3.66
CA ARG A 33 -1.89 -17.97 3.97
C ARG A 33 -3.18 -18.35 4.68
N GLU A 34 -3.55 -17.59 5.70
CA GLU A 34 -4.76 -17.84 6.50
C GLU A 34 -6.02 -17.83 5.61
N THR A 35 -6.08 -16.92 4.63
CA THR A 35 -7.23 -16.75 3.76
C THR A 35 -7.09 -17.40 2.39
N CYS A 36 -5.99 -18.14 2.15
CA CYS A 36 -5.67 -18.74 0.86
C CYS A 36 -5.81 -17.77 -0.32
N SER A 37 -5.43 -16.50 -0.12
CA SER A 37 -5.58 -15.43 -1.12
C SER A 37 -4.25 -15.11 -1.80
N PRO A 38 -4.29 -14.61 -3.06
CA PRO A 38 -3.13 -13.97 -3.65
C PRO A 38 -2.67 -12.77 -2.81
N LEU A 39 -1.36 -12.51 -2.79
CA LEU A 39 -0.77 -11.32 -2.17
C LEU A 39 -0.41 -10.31 -3.26
N LEU A 40 -1.07 -9.16 -3.23
CA LEU A 40 -0.80 -7.99 -4.06
C LEU A 40 -0.02 -6.97 -3.22
N ILE A 41 1.19 -6.63 -3.66
CA ILE A 41 2.07 -5.67 -3.00
C ILE A 41 2.05 -4.38 -3.83
N VAL A 42 1.52 -3.30 -3.24
CA VAL A 42 1.47 -1.97 -3.85
C VAL A 42 2.43 -1.03 -3.16
N GLY A 43 3.15 -0.22 -3.94
CA GLY A 43 4.02 0.81 -3.40
C GLY A 43 5.10 1.26 -4.37
N ASP A 44 5.68 2.39 -4.04
CA ASP A 44 6.60 3.17 -4.86
C ASP A 44 8.07 3.10 -4.38
N ALA A 45 8.25 2.84 -3.09
CA ALA A 45 9.47 2.50 -2.40
C ALA A 45 10.67 2.08 -3.29
N PHE A 46 11.59 3.04 -3.54
CA PHE A 46 12.83 2.88 -4.31
C PHE A 46 12.67 2.50 -5.80
N ASN A 47 11.77 3.16 -6.54
CA ASN A 47 11.49 2.88 -7.96
C ASN A 47 11.03 1.42 -8.19
N GLY A 48 10.20 0.89 -7.28
CA GLY A 48 9.66 -0.46 -7.38
C GLY A 48 10.60 -1.57 -6.86
N ARG A 49 11.86 -1.28 -6.54
CA ARG A 49 12.80 -2.30 -6.00
C ARG A 49 12.35 -2.92 -4.68
N ALA A 50 11.67 -2.16 -3.83
CA ALA A 50 11.14 -2.73 -2.59
C ALA A 50 9.96 -3.68 -2.85
N VAL A 51 9.14 -3.42 -3.87
CA VAL A 51 8.04 -4.32 -4.26
C VAL A 51 8.61 -5.67 -4.67
N GLU A 52 9.67 -5.68 -5.47
CA GLU A 52 10.38 -6.91 -5.84
C GLU A 52 10.96 -7.64 -4.62
N HIS A 53 11.60 -6.90 -3.71
CA HIS A 53 12.21 -7.45 -2.51
C HIS A 53 11.19 -8.05 -1.53
N PHE A 54 10.07 -7.36 -1.32
CA PHE A 54 8.96 -7.87 -0.51
C PHE A 54 8.27 -9.05 -1.18
N ALA A 55 8.17 -9.05 -2.51
CA ALA A 55 7.63 -10.19 -3.24
C ALA A 55 8.50 -11.43 -3.06
N GLU A 56 9.82 -11.28 -3.13
CA GLU A 56 10.76 -12.36 -2.88
C GLU A 56 10.67 -12.88 -1.44
N TYR A 57 10.66 -11.97 -0.45
CA TYR A 57 10.45 -12.35 0.94
C TYR A 57 9.14 -13.13 1.15
N ALA A 58 8.03 -12.69 0.55
CA ALA A 58 6.75 -13.38 0.67
C ALA A 58 6.80 -14.79 0.05
N ARG A 59 7.46 -14.96 -1.11
CA ARG A 59 7.64 -16.28 -1.74
C ARG A 59 8.47 -17.22 -0.86
N GLN A 60 9.56 -16.72 -0.28
CA GLN A 60 10.39 -17.46 0.67
C GLN A 60 9.62 -17.88 1.94
N ASN A 61 8.54 -17.16 2.27
CA ASN A 61 7.64 -17.46 3.38
C ASN A 61 6.37 -18.24 2.95
N GLY A 62 6.40 -18.89 1.78
CA GLY A 62 5.38 -19.85 1.35
C GLY A 62 4.17 -19.25 0.61
N ILE A 63 4.25 -17.99 0.15
CA ILE A 63 3.21 -17.42 -0.71
C ILE A 63 3.49 -17.75 -2.17
N HIS A 64 2.64 -18.58 -2.78
CA HIS A 64 2.82 -19.01 -4.16
C HIS A 64 2.38 -17.96 -5.20
N ASN A 65 1.33 -17.18 -4.90
CA ASN A 65 0.85 -16.13 -5.80
C ASN A 65 1.13 -14.75 -5.20
N VAL A 66 2.27 -14.17 -5.58
CA VAL A 66 2.68 -12.82 -5.19
C VAL A 66 2.78 -11.93 -6.42
N ILE A 67 2.09 -10.80 -6.38
CA ILE A 67 1.91 -9.87 -7.49
C ILE A 67 2.40 -8.50 -7.03
N GLY A 68 3.35 -7.93 -7.75
CA GLY A 68 3.80 -6.55 -7.53
C GLY A 68 3.00 -5.56 -8.37
N ALA A 69 2.68 -4.40 -7.81
CA ALA A 69 2.04 -3.29 -8.50
C ALA A 69 2.73 -1.98 -8.11
N PHE A 70 3.43 -1.38 -9.08
CA PHE A 70 4.21 -0.16 -8.89
C PHE A 70 3.57 1.01 -9.64
N ASP A 71 3.56 2.19 -9.01
CA ASP A 71 3.26 3.46 -9.65
C ASP A 71 4.27 4.53 -9.19
N PRO A 72 4.85 5.31 -10.11
CA PRO A 72 5.90 6.29 -9.79
C PRO A 72 5.37 7.55 -9.08
N GLY A 73 4.06 7.71 -8.89
CA GLY A 73 3.46 8.90 -8.28
C GLY A 73 3.70 9.08 -6.78
N GLU A 74 4.26 8.05 -6.13
CA GLU A 74 4.74 8.07 -4.75
C GLU A 74 3.70 8.42 -3.65
N ARG A 75 2.43 8.08 -3.88
CA ARG A 75 1.31 8.47 -3.02
C ARG A 75 0.38 7.28 -2.79
N THR A 76 -0.25 7.25 -1.61
CA THR A 76 -1.31 6.28 -1.29
C THR A 76 -2.39 6.18 -2.37
N LEU A 77 -2.76 7.32 -2.98
CA LEU A 77 -3.73 7.35 -4.06
C LEU A 77 -3.23 6.56 -5.28
N THR A 78 -2.01 6.82 -5.72
CA THR A 78 -1.45 6.17 -6.91
C THR A 78 -1.17 4.69 -6.66
N ASP A 79 -0.79 4.31 -5.44
CA ASP A 79 -0.66 2.91 -5.04
C ASP A 79 -2.01 2.18 -5.04
N ALA A 80 -3.06 2.82 -4.51
CA ALA A 80 -4.42 2.28 -4.56
C ALA A 80 -4.88 2.09 -6.02
N GLN A 81 -4.62 3.08 -6.89
CA GLN A 81 -4.92 2.98 -8.31
C GLN A 81 -4.13 1.87 -9.00
N ALA A 82 -2.85 1.70 -8.68
CA ALA A 82 -2.01 0.63 -9.20
C ALA A 82 -2.58 -0.74 -8.84
N GLY A 83 -2.91 -0.97 -7.57
CA GLY A 83 -3.52 -2.23 -7.13
C GLY A 83 -4.85 -2.52 -7.81
N LEU A 84 -5.71 -1.50 -7.97
CA LEU A 84 -7.00 -1.64 -8.67
C LEU A 84 -6.83 -1.92 -10.17
N ARG A 85 -5.86 -1.29 -10.84
CA ARG A 85 -5.53 -1.59 -12.25
C ARG A 85 -5.05 -3.03 -12.39
N THR A 86 -4.20 -3.50 -11.47
CA THR A 86 -3.76 -4.91 -11.44
C THR A 86 -4.94 -5.86 -11.26
N LEU A 87 -5.90 -5.55 -10.38
CA LEU A 87 -7.13 -6.35 -10.23
C LEU A 87 -8.00 -6.35 -11.49
N ARG A 88 -8.06 -5.24 -12.21
CA ARG A 88 -8.82 -5.11 -13.47
C ARG A 88 -8.19 -5.96 -14.56
N ASP A 89 -6.88 -5.84 -14.73
CA ASP A 89 -6.15 -6.33 -15.92
C ASP A 89 -5.80 -7.82 -15.84
N ARG A 90 -5.91 -8.42 -14.65
CA ARG A 90 -5.57 -9.84 -14.43
C ARG A 90 -6.80 -10.74 -14.42
N ALA A 91 -6.83 -11.70 -15.35
CA ALA A 91 -7.91 -12.67 -15.46
C ALA A 91 -8.05 -13.57 -14.21
N ASP A 92 -6.94 -13.94 -13.57
CA ASP A 92 -6.94 -14.75 -12.34
C ASP A 92 -7.52 -14.01 -11.12
N LEU A 93 -7.67 -12.69 -11.21
CA LEU A 93 -8.26 -11.84 -10.17
C LEU A 93 -9.64 -11.29 -10.54
N ALA A 94 -10.24 -11.75 -11.65
CA ALA A 94 -11.47 -11.19 -12.18
C ALA A 94 -12.67 -11.33 -11.22
N ASN A 95 -12.69 -12.39 -10.42
CA ASN A 95 -13.77 -12.73 -9.49
C ASN A 95 -13.51 -12.25 -8.04
N VAL A 96 -12.45 -11.45 -7.82
CA VAL A 96 -12.19 -10.85 -6.50
C VAL A 96 -13.35 -9.95 -6.10
N THR A 97 -13.86 -10.18 -4.88
CA THR A 97 -14.98 -9.43 -4.26
C THR A 97 -14.57 -8.80 -2.93
N GLY A 98 -13.44 -9.21 -2.35
CA GLY A 98 -12.93 -8.64 -1.11
C GLY A 98 -11.43 -8.36 -1.17
N ILE A 99 -11.04 -7.23 -0.59
CA ILE A 99 -9.65 -6.80 -0.42
C ILE A 99 -9.34 -6.75 1.07
N LEU A 100 -8.40 -7.59 1.51
CA LEU A 100 -7.85 -7.57 2.86
C LEU A 100 -6.68 -6.59 2.87
N VAL A 101 -6.89 -5.39 3.41
CA VAL A 101 -5.89 -4.32 3.34
C VAL A 101 -4.91 -4.44 4.49
N VAL A 102 -3.64 -4.63 4.15
CA VAL A 102 -2.53 -4.72 5.09
C VAL A 102 -1.68 -3.45 4.99
N THR A 103 -1.62 -2.71 6.09
CA THR A 103 -0.81 -1.51 6.28
C THR A 103 -0.65 -1.24 7.78
N ASP A 104 -0.03 -0.14 8.18
CA ASP A 104 -0.04 0.24 9.60
C ASP A 104 -1.42 0.76 10.00
N ASP A 105 -1.84 0.51 11.24
CA ASP A 105 -3.14 0.92 11.78
C ASP A 105 -3.43 2.43 11.57
N TRP A 106 -2.42 3.28 11.77
CA TRP A 106 -2.51 4.73 11.57
C TRP A 106 -2.68 5.14 10.10
N HIS A 107 -2.31 4.29 9.15
CA HIS A 107 -2.41 4.55 7.71
C HIS A 107 -3.70 3.96 7.09
N TYR A 108 -4.30 2.98 7.74
CA TYR A 108 -5.41 2.18 7.19
C TYR A 108 -6.56 3.03 6.64
N HIS A 109 -7.05 4.00 7.42
CA HIS A 109 -8.23 4.78 7.03
C HIS A 109 -8.02 5.53 5.71
N ARG A 110 -6.83 6.12 5.49
CA ARG A 110 -6.53 6.82 4.25
C ARG A 110 -6.47 5.86 3.07
N ALA A 111 -5.75 4.76 3.23
CA ALA A 111 -5.63 3.71 2.21
C ALA A 111 -7.01 3.15 1.82
N ALA A 112 -7.86 2.83 2.81
CA ALA A 112 -9.19 2.29 2.59
C ALA A 112 -10.12 3.28 1.87
N HIS A 113 -10.13 4.57 2.26
CA HIS A 113 -10.95 5.59 1.60
C HIS A 113 -10.56 5.78 0.13
N MET A 114 -9.26 5.83 -0.17
CA MET A 114 -8.76 5.96 -1.54
C MET A 114 -9.06 4.70 -2.37
N LEU A 115 -8.87 3.50 -1.81
CA LEU A 115 -9.22 2.25 -2.48
C LEU A 115 -10.71 2.19 -2.85
N VAL A 116 -11.60 2.47 -1.89
CA VAL A 116 -13.05 2.41 -2.13
C VAL A 116 -13.49 3.47 -3.14
N GLY A 117 -12.96 4.69 -3.03
CA GLY A 117 -13.33 5.78 -3.94
C GLY A 117 -12.82 5.57 -5.37
N GLU A 118 -11.63 5.00 -5.53
CA GLU A 118 -11.06 4.72 -6.86
C GLU A 118 -11.61 3.42 -7.49
N ALA A 119 -12.05 2.44 -6.68
CA ALA A 119 -12.60 1.18 -7.18
C ALA A 119 -13.77 1.40 -8.16
N ARG A 120 -14.66 2.35 -7.85
CA ARG A 120 -15.81 2.71 -8.71
C ARG A 120 -15.40 3.21 -10.09
N LYS A 121 -14.22 3.82 -10.21
CA LYS A 121 -13.69 4.39 -11.45
C LYS A 121 -12.89 3.37 -12.25
N ILE A 122 -12.08 2.56 -11.56
CA ILE A 122 -11.09 1.68 -12.20
C ILE A 122 -11.65 0.29 -12.50
N VAL A 123 -12.46 -0.27 -11.60
CA VAL A 123 -13.09 -1.58 -11.74
C VAL A 123 -14.62 -1.44 -11.68
N PRO A 124 -15.22 -0.68 -12.62
CA PRO A 124 -16.66 -0.42 -12.59
C PRO A 124 -17.45 -1.73 -12.64
N GLY A 125 -18.53 -1.80 -11.88
CA GLY A 125 -19.41 -2.97 -11.81
C GLY A 125 -18.94 -4.09 -10.87
N ARG A 126 -17.72 -4.02 -10.30
CA ARG A 126 -17.29 -4.95 -9.24
C ARG A 126 -17.68 -4.43 -7.86
N ALA A 127 -18.48 -5.20 -7.14
CA ALA A 127 -18.77 -4.94 -5.73
C ALA A 127 -17.59 -5.41 -4.87
N LEU A 128 -16.63 -4.51 -4.65
CA LEU A 128 -15.46 -4.78 -3.80
C LEU A 128 -15.71 -4.34 -2.36
N HIS A 129 -15.51 -5.28 -1.43
CA HIS A 129 -15.51 -5.03 0.00
C HIS A 129 -14.07 -4.86 0.50
N VAL A 130 -13.82 -3.81 1.29
CA VAL A 130 -12.50 -3.58 1.91
C VAL A 130 -12.58 -4.01 3.37
N HIS A 131 -11.63 -4.85 3.79
CA HIS A 131 -11.54 -5.36 5.14
C HIS A 131 -10.23 -4.92 5.79
N ASP A 132 -10.32 -4.51 7.05
CA ASP A 132 -9.14 -4.15 7.85
C ASP A 132 -8.33 -5.39 8.25
N ARG A 133 -7.05 -5.39 7.86
CA ARG A 133 -6.00 -6.30 8.31
C ARG A 133 -4.71 -5.51 8.58
N SER A 134 -4.88 -4.30 9.12
CA SER A 134 -3.77 -3.46 9.53
C SER A 134 -3.06 -4.03 10.74
N THR A 135 -1.83 -3.56 10.97
CA THR A 135 -0.97 -3.98 12.08
C THR A 135 -0.49 -2.79 12.88
N ASP A 136 -0.34 -2.98 14.19
CA ASP A 136 0.15 -2.00 15.15
C ASP A 136 1.60 -2.25 15.59
N ILE A 137 2.25 -3.28 15.02
CA ILE A 137 3.63 -3.69 15.34
C ILE A 137 4.66 -2.68 14.81
N GLY A 138 4.29 -1.92 13.78
CA GLY A 138 5.16 -0.94 13.12
C GLY A 138 5.52 0.27 13.99
N PRO A 139 6.46 1.12 13.53
CA PRO A 139 6.82 2.34 14.25
C PRO A 139 5.61 3.28 14.33
N ARG A 140 5.39 3.85 15.52
CA ARG A 140 4.37 4.89 15.70
C ARG A 140 4.82 6.19 15.03
N PRO A 141 3.95 6.82 14.23
CA PRO A 141 4.33 8.01 13.50
C PRO A 141 4.27 9.23 14.43
N PRO A 142 5.04 10.30 14.13
CA PRO A 142 4.89 11.58 14.82
C PRO A 142 3.53 12.23 14.51
N HIS A 143 3.08 13.14 15.38
CA HIS A 143 1.75 13.78 15.29
C HIS A 143 1.42 14.39 13.92
N TRP A 144 2.36 15.07 13.27
CA TRP A 144 2.13 15.71 11.98
C TRP A 144 1.81 14.72 10.85
N VAL A 145 2.24 13.45 10.96
CA VAL A 145 1.86 12.39 10.01
C VAL A 145 0.40 12.04 10.21
N VAL A 146 -0.02 11.83 11.47
CA VAL A 146 -1.41 11.50 11.81
C VAL A 146 -2.37 12.59 11.34
N GLU A 147 -2.01 13.86 11.54
CA GLU A 147 -2.75 15.00 10.99
C GLU A 147 -2.77 14.99 9.45
N GLY A 148 -1.64 14.65 8.83
CA GLY A 148 -1.51 14.48 7.38
C GLY A 148 -2.39 13.36 6.81
N GLU A 149 -2.59 12.27 7.54
CA GLU A 149 -3.50 11.18 7.16
C GLU A 149 -4.95 11.66 7.12
N ALA A 150 -5.42 12.32 8.19
CA ALA A 150 -6.77 12.87 8.28
C ALA A 150 -7.04 13.95 7.22
N LYS A 151 -6.08 14.87 7.03
CA LYS A 151 -6.16 15.88 5.98
C LYS A 151 -6.14 15.26 4.59
N GLY A 152 -5.32 14.23 4.37
CA GLY A 152 -5.24 13.51 3.11
C GLY A 152 -6.58 12.89 2.70
N ILE A 153 -7.34 12.35 3.67
CA ILE A 153 -8.70 11.89 3.45
C ILE A 153 -9.61 13.06 3.07
N ALA A 154 -9.59 14.16 3.83
CA ALA A 154 -10.44 15.32 3.57
C ALA A 154 -10.17 15.97 2.18
N ASP A 155 -8.91 16.08 1.79
CA ASP A 155 -8.52 16.60 0.48
C ASP A 155 -8.96 15.66 -0.65
N TYR A 156 -8.81 14.35 -0.48
CA TYR A 156 -9.31 13.36 -1.44
C TYR A 156 -10.83 13.47 -1.63
N LEU A 157 -11.60 13.48 -0.53
CA LEU A 157 -13.07 13.55 -0.58
C LEU A 157 -13.59 14.87 -1.17
N SER A 158 -12.83 15.95 -1.02
CA SER A 158 -13.16 17.27 -1.59
C SER A 158 -12.64 17.48 -3.02
N GLY A 159 -11.93 16.49 -3.59
CA GLY A 159 -11.33 16.61 -4.93
C GLY A 159 -10.17 17.60 -5.00
N ARG A 160 -9.60 18.01 -3.85
CA ARG A 160 -8.47 18.93 -3.80
C ARG A 160 -7.14 18.19 -4.02
N PRO A 161 -6.14 18.85 -4.61
CA PRO A 161 -4.78 18.32 -4.62
C PRO A 161 -4.28 18.11 -3.18
N TYR A 162 -3.64 16.97 -2.93
CA TYR A 162 -2.98 16.71 -1.66
C TYR A 162 -1.78 17.64 -1.47
N VAL A 163 -1.72 18.31 -0.32
CA VAL A 163 -0.57 19.11 0.12
C VAL A 163 0.02 18.46 1.36
N PRO A 164 1.29 18.00 1.34
CA PRO A 164 1.91 17.37 2.49
C PRO A 164 2.07 18.35 3.66
N PHE A 165 1.84 17.85 4.89
CA PHE A 165 1.99 18.62 6.13
C PHE A 165 3.44 18.72 6.63
N GLY A 166 4.32 17.84 6.14
CA GLY A 166 5.72 17.74 6.51
C GLY A 166 6.51 16.88 5.51
N GLY A 167 7.80 16.63 5.81
CA GLY A 167 8.62 15.72 5.01
C GLY A 167 8.07 14.28 5.01
N PRO A 168 8.51 13.38 4.12
CA PRO A 168 8.00 12.02 4.11
C PRO A 168 8.44 11.25 5.37
N PHE A 169 7.49 10.59 6.06
CA PHE A 169 7.79 9.73 7.20
C PHE A 169 8.31 8.39 6.71
N GLY A 170 9.53 8.03 7.14
CA GLY A 170 10.22 6.83 6.70
C GLY A 170 10.27 6.67 5.19
N LYS A 171 10.50 7.73 4.41
CA LYS A 171 11.15 7.54 3.11
C LYS A 171 12.61 7.90 3.28
N PRO A 172 13.54 7.27 2.54
CA PRO A 172 14.90 7.77 2.48
C PRO A 172 14.80 9.24 2.10
N ARG A 173 15.52 10.12 2.81
CA ARG A 173 15.78 11.43 2.24
C ARG A 173 16.54 11.14 0.96
N HIS A 174 15.91 11.31 -0.19
CA HIS A 174 16.69 11.50 -1.42
C HIS A 174 17.73 12.56 -1.04
N PRO A 175 19.04 12.32 -1.21
CA PRO A 175 19.96 13.43 -1.16
C PRO A 175 19.38 14.42 -2.15
N LEU A 176 18.93 15.58 -1.65
CA LEU A 176 18.58 16.70 -2.49
C LEU A 176 19.73 16.76 -3.48
N ALA A 177 19.41 16.60 -4.76
CA ALA A 177 20.38 16.84 -5.81
C ALA A 177 21.02 18.17 -5.41
N ALA A 178 22.32 18.11 -5.08
CA ALA A 178 23.06 19.28 -4.68
C ALA A 178 22.68 20.38 -5.65
N SER A 179 22.30 21.54 -5.10
CA SER A 179 22.18 22.76 -5.87
C SER A 179 23.38 22.79 -6.81
N ARG A 180 23.13 22.54 -8.09
CA ARG A 180 24.06 22.94 -9.12
C ARG A 180 23.87 24.44 -9.15
N ASP A 181 24.70 25.11 -8.38
CA ASP A 181 25.04 26.50 -8.60
C ASP A 181 25.31 26.65 -10.10
N LEU A 182 24.47 27.47 -10.74
CA LEU A 182 24.79 28.19 -11.97
C LEU A 182 24.78 29.67 -11.59
#